data_AF-A0A3N7G432-F1
#
_entry.id   AF-A0A3N7G432-F1
#
_cell.length_a   1.000
_cell.length_b   1.000
_cell.length_c   1.000
_cell.angle_alpha   90.00
_cell.angle_beta   90.00
_cell.angle_gamma   90.00
#
_symmetry.space_group_name_H-M   'P 1'
#
loop_
_entity.id
_entity.type
_entity.pdbx_description
1 polymer ?
#
loop_
_entity_poly.entity_id
_entity_poly.type
_entity_poly.pdbx_seq_one_letter_code
_entity_poly.pdbx_strand_id
1 'polypeptide(L)'
;MASGGGGGSVEWHLRPPNPKNPIVFFDVTIGTIPAGRIKMELFADIAPKTAENFRQFCTGEYRKAGLPVGYKVCQFHRVIKDFMIQAGDFLKGDGSGCVSIYGLKFEDENFVAKHTGPGLLSMANSGPNTNGCQVLSLSLGC
;
A
#
# COMPACT_ATOMS: atom_id res chain seq x y z
N MET A 1 -13.32 -34.62 -14.76
CA MET A 1 -14.34 -33.56 -14.70
C MET A 1 -15.01 -33.62 -13.34
N ALA A 2 -14.84 -32.58 -12.52
CA ALA A 2 -15.62 -32.20 -11.34
C ALA A 2 -15.03 -30.83 -10.94
N SER A 3 -15.46 -29.72 -11.54
CA SER A 3 -16.69 -28.96 -11.24
C SER A 3 -16.93 -28.84 -9.73
N GLY A 4 -16.59 -27.66 -9.22
CA GLY A 4 -16.73 -27.25 -7.83
C GLY A 4 -16.50 -25.74 -7.74
N GLY A 5 -17.39 -24.97 -8.38
CA GLY A 5 -17.44 -23.53 -8.21
C GLY A 5 -17.82 -23.19 -6.77
N GLY A 6 -16.88 -22.64 -6.01
CA GLY A 6 -17.11 -22.05 -4.70
C GLY A 6 -16.95 -20.55 -4.79
N GLY A 7 -18.07 -19.82 -4.84
CA GLY A 7 -18.12 -18.38 -4.62
C GLY A 7 -17.86 -18.03 -3.15
N GLY A 8 -16.71 -18.44 -2.61
CA GLY A 8 -16.24 -18.04 -1.30
C GLY A 8 -15.57 -16.68 -1.40
N SER A 9 -16.03 -15.70 -0.64
CA SER A 9 -15.31 -14.45 -0.42
C SER A 9 -13.91 -14.78 0.11
N VAL A 10 -12.89 -14.58 -0.71
CA VAL A 10 -11.48 -14.79 -0.32
C VAL A 10 -11.17 -13.83 0.83
N GLU A 11 -10.85 -14.36 2.01
CA GLU A 11 -10.39 -13.59 3.15
C GLU A 11 -8.93 -13.22 2.93
N TRP A 12 -8.72 -12.09 2.26
CA TRP A 12 -7.40 -11.59 1.87
C TRP A 12 -6.44 -11.39 3.05
N HIS A 13 -6.98 -11.12 4.24
CA HIS A 13 -6.21 -10.95 5.47
C HIS A 13 -5.71 -12.27 6.07
N LEU A 14 -6.30 -13.41 5.69
CA LEU A 14 -5.89 -14.77 6.09
C LEU A 14 -5.15 -15.51 4.98
N ARG A 15 -4.89 -14.83 3.86
CA ARG A 15 -4.21 -15.42 2.72
C ARG A 15 -2.81 -15.91 3.16
N PRO A 16 -2.42 -17.16 2.85
CA PRO A 16 -1.09 -17.63 3.15
C PRO A 16 -0.06 -16.82 2.35
N PRO A 17 1.10 -16.49 2.95
CA PRO A 17 2.12 -15.68 2.29
C PRO A 17 2.68 -16.42 1.07
N ASN A 18 2.89 -15.68 -0.02
CA ASN A 18 3.48 -16.24 -1.23
C ASN A 18 4.99 -15.95 -1.26
N PRO A 19 5.87 -16.98 -1.32
CA PRO A 19 7.32 -16.76 -1.33
C PRO A 19 7.83 -15.98 -2.55
N LYS A 20 7.01 -15.84 -3.61
CA LYS A 20 7.35 -15.02 -4.78
C LYS A 20 7.02 -13.54 -4.61
N ASN A 21 6.20 -13.19 -3.62
CA ASN A 21 5.77 -11.83 -3.40
C ASN A 21 6.86 -11.02 -2.68
N PRO A 22 7.11 -9.77 -3.10
CA PRO A 22 8.07 -8.92 -2.42
C PRO A 22 7.53 -8.51 -1.05
N ILE A 23 8.40 -8.62 -0.04
CA ILE A 23 8.12 -8.18 1.32
C ILE A 23 8.90 -6.89 1.55
N VAL A 24 8.20 -5.86 1.98
CA VAL A 24 8.77 -4.57 2.36
C VAL A 24 8.50 -4.30 3.83
N PHE A 25 9.21 -3.33 4.39
CA PHE A 25 9.03 -2.97 5.79
C PHE A 25 9.12 -1.47 6.01
N PHE A 26 8.41 -1.00 7.03
CA PHE A 26 8.50 0.35 7.55
C PHE A 26 8.96 0.30 9.00
N ASP A 27 10.01 1.05 9.29
CA ASP A 27 10.37 1.38 10.67
C ASP A 27 9.57 2.62 11.08
N VAL A 28 8.64 2.43 12.02
CA VAL A 28 7.73 3.47 12.47
C VAL A 28 8.24 4.09 13.76
N THR A 29 8.23 5.41 13.81
CA THR A 29 8.52 6.21 15.00
C THR A 29 7.30 7.06 15.33
N ILE A 30 6.88 7.08 16.59
CA ILE A 30 5.82 7.96 17.09
C ILE A 30 6.51 9.06 17.91
N GLY A 31 6.50 10.29 17.38
CA GLY A 31 7.31 11.38 17.93
C GLY A 31 8.80 11.05 17.80
N THR A 32 9.48 10.88 18.93
CA THR A 32 10.90 10.49 18.99
C THR A 32 11.11 9.03 19.39
N ILE A 33 10.04 8.27 19.64
CA ILE A 33 10.10 6.91 20.17
C ILE A 33 9.90 5.91 19.02
N PRO A 34 10.82 4.93 18.84
CA PRO A 34 10.61 3.82 17.91
C PRO A 34 9.39 3.00 18.33
N ALA A 35 8.38 2.93 17.47
CA ALA A 35 7.13 2.20 17.70
C ALA A 35 7.19 0.75 17.17
N GLY A 36 8.18 0.44 16.33
CA GLY A 36 8.45 -0.91 15.83
C GLY A 36 8.56 -0.97 14.31
N ARG A 37 8.67 -2.19 13.80
CA ARG A 37 8.80 -2.49 12.37
C ARG A 37 7.54 -3.16 11.86
N ILE A 38 6.88 -2.54 10.88
CA ILE A 38 5.74 -3.12 10.16
C ILE A 38 6.31 -3.82 8.93
N LYS A 39 6.07 -5.13 8.78
CA LYS A 39 6.39 -5.87 7.55
C LYS A 39 5.10 -6.07 6.76
N MET A 40 5.15 -5.80 5.47
CA MET A 40 4.01 -5.92 4.56
C MET A 40 4.44 -6.75 3.36
N GLU A 41 3.64 -7.77 3.04
CA GLU A 41 3.75 -8.47 1.77
C GLU A 41 2.96 -7.71 0.70
N LEU A 42 3.55 -7.53 -0.47
CA LEU A 42 2.89 -6.91 -1.60
C LEU A 42 2.42 -8.01 -2.55
N PHE A 43 1.13 -8.00 -2.89
CA PHE A 43 0.53 -8.99 -3.78
C PHE A 43 0.89 -8.75 -5.25
N ALA A 44 2.18 -8.90 -5.59
CA ALA A 44 2.70 -8.78 -6.94
C ALA A 44 2.12 -9.82 -7.90
N ASP A 45 1.64 -10.94 -7.37
CA ASP A 45 0.96 -11.98 -8.13
C ASP A 45 -0.44 -11.58 -8.65
N ILE A 46 -1.07 -10.58 -8.02
CA ILE A 46 -2.41 -10.08 -8.40
C ILE A 46 -2.33 -8.69 -9.02
N ALA A 47 -1.54 -7.81 -8.39
CA ALA A 47 -1.38 -6.42 -8.79
C ALA A 47 0.12 -6.09 -8.93
N PRO A 48 0.80 -6.63 -9.96
CA PRO A 48 2.23 -6.45 -10.14
C PRO A 48 2.63 -4.99 -10.32
N LYS A 49 1.86 -4.17 -11.05
CA LYS A 49 2.19 -2.74 -11.24
C LYS A 49 2.06 -1.96 -9.94
N THR A 50 0.99 -2.24 -9.19
CA THR A 50 0.74 -1.58 -7.91
C THR A 50 1.80 -1.97 -6.87
N ALA A 51 2.13 -3.27 -6.80
CA ALA A 51 3.17 -3.79 -5.93
C ALA A 51 4.55 -3.20 -6.27
N GLU A 52 4.91 -3.12 -7.55
CA GLU A 52 6.19 -2.56 -7.98
C GLU A 52 6.28 -1.06 -7.70
N ASN A 53 5.20 -0.30 -7.93
CA ASN A 53 5.11 1.11 -7.55
C ASN A 53 5.40 1.32 -6.05
N PHE A 54 4.74 0.54 -5.19
CA PHE A 54 4.98 0.63 -3.75
C PHE A 54 6.39 0.19 -3.36
N ARG A 55 6.88 -0.92 -3.93
CA ARG A 55 8.22 -1.45 -3.66
C ARG A 55 9.30 -0.41 -3.95
N GLN A 56 9.24 0.26 -5.11
CA GLN A 56 10.23 1.27 -5.48
C GLN A 56 10.23 2.49 -4.57
N PHE A 57 9.06 2.92 -4.09
CA PHE A 57 8.99 3.98 -3.09
C PHE A 57 9.47 3.53 -1.71
N CYS A 58 9.36 2.24 -1.38
CA CYS A 58 9.95 1.69 -0.15
C CYS A 58 11.48 1.64 -0.24
N THR A 59 12.04 1.22 -1.38
CA THR A 59 13.49 1.12 -1.57
C THR A 59 14.16 2.46 -1.89
N GLY A 60 13.40 3.44 -2.40
CA GLY A 60 13.92 4.71 -2.87
C GLY A 60 14.69 4.61 -4.19
N GLU A 61 14.47 3.54 -4.96
CA GLU A 61 15.03 3.36 -6.31
C GLU A 61 14.50 4.42 -7.28
N TYR A 62 13.24 4.83 -7.08
CA TYR A 62 12.63 5.85 -7.90
C TYR A 62 13.21 7.24 -7.57
N ARG A 63 13.63 7.95 -8.63
CA ARG A 63 14.16 9.31 -8.53
C ARG A 63 13.30 10.28 -9.32
N LYS A 64 12.88 11.36 -8.68
CA LYS A 64 12.16 12.46 -9.33
C LYS A 64 13.04 13.70 -9.32
N ALA A 65 13.26 14.30 -10.50
CA ALA A 65 14.14 15.46 -10.65
C ALA A 65 15.55 15.25 -10.06
N GLY A 66 16.09 14.03 -10.17
CA GLY A 66 17.42 13.67 -9.66
C GLY A 66 17.49 13.34 -8.16
N LEU A 67 16.44 13.60 -7.38
CA LEU A 67 16.38 13.29 -5.96
C LEU A 67 15.71 11.93 -5.73
N PRO A 68 16.22 11.10 -4.79
CA PRO A 68 15.55 9.87 -4.40
C PRO A 68 14.23 10.20 -3.71
N VAL A 69 13.17 9.55 -4.16
CA VAL A 69 11.82 9.79 -3.69
C VAL A 69 11.24 8.48 -3.17
N GLY A 70 10.60 8.54 -2.00
CA GLY A 70 10.04 7.35 -1.38
C GLY A 70 9.35 7.64 -0.05
N TYR A 71 9.04 6.57 0.69
CA TYR A 71 8.35 6.66 1.98
C TYR A 71 9.27 6.96 3.16
N LYS A 72 10.58 7.06 2.93
CA LYS A 72 11.53 7.41 3.97
C LYS A 72 11.24 8.84 4.46
N VAL A 73 11.04 9.00 5.78
CA VAL A 73 10.64 10.27 6.43
C VAL A 73 9.21 10.74 6.09
N CYS A 74 8.40 9.90 5.42
CA CYS A 74 6.99 10.21 5.20
C CYS A 74 6.20 10.04 6.51
N GLN A 75 5.28 10.96 6.78
CA GLN A 75 4.44 10.94 7.96
C GLN A 75 3.06 10.34 7.66
N PHE A 76 2.44 9.76 8.68
CA PHE A 76 1.04 9.36 8.66
C PHE A 76 0.17 10.61 8.88
N HIS A 77 -0.28 11.24 7.79
CA HIS A 77 -1.04 12.49 7.87
C HIS A 77 -2.49 12.28 8.30
N ARG A 78 -3.03 11.07 8.15
CA ARG A 78 -4.39 10.74 8.57
C ARG A 78 -4.43 9.40 9.30
N VAL A 79 -4.83 9.42 10.57
CA VAL A 79 -4.97 8.24 11.41
C VAL A 79 -6.39 8.27 11.98
N ILE A 80 -7.22 7.31 11.57
CA ILE A 80 -8.57 7.14 12.09
C ILE A 80 -8.61 5.80 12.82
N LYS A 81 -8.77 5.86 14.13
CA LYS A 81 -8.88 4.69 14.99
C LYS A 81 -10.03 3.80 14.52
N ASP A 82 -9.80 2.48 14.50
CA ASP A 82 -10.77 1.45 14.11
C ASP A 82 -11.28 1.54 12.67
N PHE A 83 -10.58 2.30 11.82
CA PHE A 83 -10.94 2.46 10.42
C PHE A 83 -9.73 2.29 9.51
N MET A 84 -8.84 3.28 9.47
CA MET A 84 -7.73 3.27 8.53
C MET A 84 -6.63 4.27 8.87
N ILE A 85 -5.44 3.98 8.37
CA ILE A 85 -4.28 4.85 8.41
C ILE A 85 -3.89 5.18 6.97
N GLN A 86 -3.75 6.47 6.67
CA GLN A 86 -3.32 6.97 5.37
C GLN A 86 -1.91 7.55 5.48
N ALA A 87 -1.06 7.12 4.55
CA ALA A 87 0.34 7.50 4.48
C ALA A 87 0.76 7.68 3.02
N GLY A 88 2.03 7.99 2.81
CA GLY A 88 2.63 7.94 1.48
C GLY A 88 2.52 9.23 0.67
N ASP A 89 2.00 10.30 1.27
CA ASP A 89 2.21 11.64 0.73
C ASP A 89 3.56 12.18 1.22
N PHE A 90 4.60 11.95 0.43
CA PHE A 90 5.93 12.52 0.64
C PHE A 90 6.15 13.84 -0.11
N LEU A 91 5.19 14.29 -0.92
CA LEU A 91 5.33 15.51 -1.73
C LEU A 91 4.90 16.73 -0.94
N LYS A 92 3.74 16.65 -0.30
CA LYS A 92 3.13 17.74 0.46
C LYS A 92 2.86 17.37 1.91
N GLY A 93 2.65 16.08 2.19
CA GLY A 93 2.33 15.59 3.53
C GLY A 93 0.92 15.95 4.01
N ASP A 94 0.06 16.45 3.12
CA ASP A 94 -1.31 16.89 3.43
C ASP A 94 -2.39 15.98 2.82
N GLY A 95 -1.99 14.98 2.03
CA GLY A 95 -2.88 14.10 1.29
C GLY A 95 -3.23 14.61 -0.11
N SER A 96 -2.65 15.72 -0.57
CA SER A 96 -2.82 16.23 -1.94
C SER A 96 -1.72 15.75 -2.89
N GLY A 97 -0.61 15.23 -2.37
CA GLY A 97 0.49 14.73 -3.17
C GLY A 97 0.13 13.43 -3.89
N CYS A 98 0.26 13.41 -5.23
CA CYS A 98 0.04 12.23 -6.04
C CYS A 98 1.16 12.10 -7.08
N VAL A 99 1.88 10.98 -7.01
CA VAL A 99 2.86 10.59 -8.02
C VAL A 99 2.96 9.06 -8.01
N SER A 100 3.34 8.48 -9.13
CA SER A 100 3.65 7.06 -9.24
C SER A 100 4.97 6.90 -9.98
N ILE A 101 5.54 5.70 -9.95
CA ILE A 101 6.73 5.41 -10.76
C ILE A 101 6.44 5.52 -12.26
N TYR A 102 5.17 5.42 -12.65
CA TYR A 102 4.69 5.49 -14.03
C TYR A 102 4.31 6.91 -14.49
N GLY A 103 4.37 7.92 -13.62
CA GLY A 103 3.97 9.29 -13.93
C GLY A 103 3.17 9.95 -12.80
N LEU A 104 2.16 10.76 -13.13
CA LEU A 104 1.35 11.45 -12.11
C LEU A 104 0.32 10.52 -11.46
N LYS A 105 -0.36 9.71 -12.27
CA LYS A 105 -1.43 8.78 -11.86
C LYS A 105 -1.36 7.53 -12.73
N PHE A 106 -1.87 6.41 -12.24
CA PHE A 106 -2.01 5.18 -13.01
C PHE A 106 -3.39 4.52 -12.79
N GLU A 107 -3.76 3.66 -13.74
CA GLU A 107 -5.05 2.98 -13.79
C GLU A 107 -5.22 1.94 -12.67
N ASP A 108 -6.47 1.64 -12.32
CA ASP A 108 -6.78 0.57 -11.38
C ASP A 108 -6.47 -0.79 -12.03
N GLU A 109 -5.52 -1.52 -11.44
CA GLU A 109 -5.04 -2.78 -12.03
C GLU A 109 -6.07 -3.91 -11.86
N ASN A 110 -6.60 -4.08 -10.64
CA ASN A 110 -7.61 -5.08 -10.36
C ASN A 110 -8.33 -4.79 -9.03
N PHE A 111 -9.63 -5.10 -8.95
CA PHE A 111 -10.45 -4.96 -7.74
C PHE A 111 -10.77 -6.31 -7.06
N VAL A 112 -9.95 -7.34 -7.34
CA VAL A 112 -10.16 -8.69 -6.82
C VAL A 112 -9.89 -8.78 -5.31
N ALA A 113 -8.93 -7.99 -4.81
CA ALA A 113 -8.61 -7.92 -3.38
C ALA A 113 -9.62 -7.05 -2.63
N LYS A 114 -10.57 -7.70 -1.95
CA LYS A 114 -11.54 -7.03 -1.09
C LYS A 114 -10.95 -6.78 0.30
N HIS A 115 -11.32 -5.65 0.88
CA HIS A 115 -10.99 -5.27 2.26
C HIS A 115 -11.78 -6.11 3.26
N THR A 116 -11.33 -7.34 3.47
CA THR A 116 -12.03 -8.36 4.26
C THR A 116 -11.64 -8.36 5.73
N GLY A 117 -10.58 -7.64 6.11
CA GLY A 117 -10.10 -7.58 7.48
C GLY A 117 -8.93 -6.61 7.69
N PRO A 118 -8.43 -6.51 8.93
CA PRO A 118 -7.27 -5.69 9.27
C PRO A 118 -5.98 -6.14 8.59
N GLY A 119 -5.02 -5.23 8.52
CA GLY A 119 -3.66 -5.48 8.03
C GLY A 119 -3.55 -5.46 6.50
N LEU A 120 -4.64 -5.15 5.79
CA LEU A 120 -4.63 -5.07 4.33
C LEU A 120 -4.15 -3.70 3.86
N LEU A 121 -3.21 -3.73 2.92
CA LEU A 121 -2.68 -2.57 2.24
C LEU A 121 -3.51 -2.27 0.97
N SER A 122 -3.85 -1.02 0.75
CA SER A 122 -4.62 -0.57 -0.41
C SER A 122 -4.13 0.78 -0.90
N MET A 123 -4.34 1.09 -2.18
CA MET A 123 -3.99 2.40 -2.72
C MET A 123 -5.10 3.40 -2.41
N ALA A 124 -4.71 4.58 -1.95
CA ALA A 124 -5.64 5.70 -1.87
C ALA A 124 -5.75 6.35 -3.27
N ASN A 125 -6.99 6.59 -3.70
CA ASN A 125 -7.29 7.27 -4.95
C ASN A 125 -8.34 8.37 -4.72
N SER A 126 -8.54 9.26 -5.70
CA SER A 126 -9.55 10.33 -5.69
C SER A 126 -10.56 10.16 -6.81
N GLY A 127 -10.90 8.91 -7.13
CA GLY A 127 -11.77 8.53 -8.25
C GLY A 127 -11.17 7.41 -9.11
N PRO A 128 -11.93 6.89 -10.08
CA PRO A 128 -11.48 5.79 -10.95
C PRO A 128 -10.18 6.14 -11.67
N ASN A 129 -9.22 5.21 -11.70
CA ASN A 129 -7.94 5.34 -12.40
C ASN A 129 -7.05 6.51 -11.92
N THR A 130 -7.14 6.85 -10.63
CA THR A 130 -6.33 7.92 -10.03
C THR A 130 -5.37 7.44 -8.96
N ASN A 131 -4.82 6.23 -9.14
CA ASN A 131 -3.84 5.69 -8.20
C ASN A 131 -2.54 6.48 -8.24
N GLY A 132 -1.93 6.67 -7.08
CA GLY A 132 -0.72 7.48 -6.91
C GLY A 132 0.31 6.84 -6.00
N CYS A 133 0.85 7.62 -5.07
CA CYS A 133 1.83 7.20 -4.07
C CYS A 133 1.19 7.00 -2.70
N GLN A 134 -0.01 7.54 -2.50
CA GLN A 134 -0.71 7.45 -1.23
C GLN A 134 -1.23 6.04 -1.02
N VAL A 135 -0.96 5.55 0.18
CA VAL A 135 -1.32 4.20 0.58
C VAL A 135 -2.18 4.28 1.82
N LEU A 136 -3.22 3.48 1.78
CA LEU A 136 -4.14 3.24 2.85
C LEU A 136 -3.86 1.87 3.45
N SER A 137 -3.50 1.84 4.73
CA SER A 137 -3.48 0.60 5.50
C SER A 137 -4.78 0.52 6.30
N LEU A 138 -5.51 -0.58 6.17
CA LEU A 138 -6.70 -0.84 6.97
C LEU A 138 -6.28 -1.44 8.30
N SER A 139 -6.32 -0.63 9.35
CA SER A 139 -6.22 -1.10 10.72
C SER A 139 -7.63 -1.26 11.27
N LEU A 140 -8.18 -2.47 11.23
CA LEU A 140 -9.32 -2.82 12.08
C LEU A 140 -8.78 -3.35 13.42
N GLY A 141 -8.94 -2.51 14.45
CA GLY A 141 -8.95 -2.83 15.88
C GLY A 141 -7.98 -3.89 16.41
N CYS A 142 -7.05 -3.45 17.27
CA CYS A 142 -6.48 -4.31 18.31
C CYS A 142 -7.56 -5.03 19.11
#